data_AF-A0AA41X457-F1
#
_entry.id   AF-A0AA41X457-F1
#
_cell.length_a   1.000
_cell.length_b   1.000
_cell.length_c   1.000
_cell.angle_alpha   90.00
_cell.angle_beta   90.00
_cell.angle_gamma   90.00
#
_symmetry.space_group_name_H-M   'P 1'
#
loop_
_entity.id
_entity.type
_entity.pdbx_description
1 polymer ?
#
loop_
_entity_poly.entity_id
_entity_poly.type
_entity_poly.pdbx_seq_one_letter_code
_entity_poly.pdbx_strand_id
1 'polypeptide(L)'
;MTRLEAKERYLKQLGKELRRHAERDSILFDYDLHVSELLQEEAQQHSVEEWLELIHRRIGSPQEVAAMWREELAVTQNRTMLHFLLLNLCFFLGGGLLTFIHVFHGFAWVRVLWDMLTSVPVLIMGMYTAFWGLLGYEIGKSFGAGGRRLMQKTFFIALVPNLTLMLLVVFHVVPHAWFQPLLSTTFIVFCIIATVLLYPVCCLGYRWGKKQSI
;
A
#
# COMPACT_ATOMS: atom_id res chain seq x y z
N MET A 1 -28.89 7.88 -33.45
CA MET A 1 -29.34 8.30 -32.11
C MET A 1 -29.37 7.13 -31.13
N THR A 2 -29.93 5.98 -31.49
CA THR A 2 -30.10 4.80 -30.61
C THR A 2 -28.80 4.27 -29.97
N ARG A 3 -27.70 4.19 -30.73
CA ARG A 3 -26.39 3.73 -30.20
C ARG A 3 -25.78 4.60 -29.10
N LEU A 4 -25.93 5.92 -29.21
CA LEU A 4 -25.41 6.87 -28.21
C LEU A 4 -26.23 6.80 -26.91
N GLU A 5 -27.55 6.63 -27.03
CA GLU A 5 -28.42 6.44 -25.88
C GLU A 5 -28.12 5.14 -25.12
N ALA A 6 -27.85 4.04 -25.84
CA ALA A 6 -27.44 2.77 -25.24
C ALA A 6 -26.12 2.90 -24.46
N LYS A 7 -25.11 3.58 -25.04
CA LYS A 7 -23.83 3.89 -24.38
C LYS A 7 -24.03 4.68 -23.10
N GLU A 8 -24.78 5.79 -23.16
CA GLU A 8 -25.04 6.63 -21.98
C GLU A 8 -25.76 5.86 -20.87
N ARG A 9 -26.76 5.03 -21.22
CA ARG A 9 -27.46 4.19 -20.24
C ARG A 9 -26.50 3.21 -19.57
N TYR A 10 -25.65 2.54 -20.34
CA TYR A 10 -24.67 1.60 -19.82
C TYR A 10 -23.69 2.28 -18.85
N LEU A 11 -23.04 3.37 -19.28
CA LEU A 11 -22.06 4.10 -18.46
C LEU A 11 -22.69 4.71 -17.21
N LYS A 12 -23.92 5.21 -17.30
CA LYS A 12 -24.67 5.73 -16.15
C LYS A 12 -24.97 4.62 -15.13
N GLN A 13 -25.29 3.42 -15.60
CA GLN A 13 -25.55 2.28 -14.73
C GLN A 13 -24.26 1.74 -14.11
N LEU A 14 -23.19 1.60 -14.90
CA LEU A 14 -21.85 1.23 -14.42
C LEU A 14 -21.36 2.22 -13.35
N GLY A 15 -21.52 3.52 -13.59
CA GLY A 15 -21.16 4.56 -12.63
C GLY A 15 -21.94 4.48 -11.32
N LYS A 16 -23.20 4.03 -11.35
CA LYS A 16 -24.00 3.76 -10.14
C LYS A 16 -23.49 2.52 -9.40
N GLU A 17 -23.15 1.45 -10.11
CA GLU A 17 -22.67 0.19 -9.52
C GLU A 17 -21.26 0.31 -8.92
N LEU A 18 -20.39 1.13 -9.52
CA LEU A 18 -19.06 1.48 -9.00
C LEU A 18 -19.15 2.34 -7.71
N ARG A 19 -20.26 3.03 -7.47
CA ARG A 19 -20.50 3.87 -6.26
C ARG A 19 -19.34 4.84 -5.97
N ARG A 20 -18.58 4.60 -4.88
CA ARG A 20 -17.43 5.41 -4.42
C ARG A 20 -16.09 4.72 -4.70
N HIS A 21 -15.99 3.99 -5.81
CA HIS A 21 -14.72 3.42 -6.25
C HIS A 21 -13.67 4.52 -6.43
N ALA A 22 -12.44 4.29 -5.97
CA ALA A 22 -11.38 5.31 -6.04
C ALA A 22 -11.04 5.67 -7.49
N GLU A 23 -11.05 4.68 -8.38
CA GLU A 23 -10.73 4.84 -9.79
C GLU A 23 -11.99 4.96 -10.67
N ARG A 24 -13.14 5.37 -10.10
CA ARG A 24 -14.42 5.40 -10.81
C ARG A 24 -14.32 6.13 -12.15
N ASP A 25 -13.73 7.32 -12.17
CA ASP A 25 -13.71 8.15 -13.38
C ASP A 25 -12.75 7.60 -14.43
N SER A 26 -11.64 6.97 -14.01
CA SER A 26 -10.72 6.25 -14.90
C SER A 26 -11.40 5.03 -15.53
N ILE A 27 -12.10 4.21 -14.72
CA ILE A 27 -12.84 3.05 -15.21
C ILE A 27 -13.94 3.49 -16.17
N LEU A 28 -14.70 4.55 -15.83
CA LEU A 28 -15.73 5.06 -16.72
C LEU A 28 -15.15 5.56 -18.05
N PHE A 29 -13.97 6.18 -18.03
CA PHE A 29 -13.29 6.63 -19.24
C PHE A 29 -12.83 5.45 -20.11
N ASP A 30 -12.21 4.43 -19.52
CA ASP A 30 -11.78 3.24 -20.25
C ASP A 30 -12.96 2.51 -20.91
N TYR A 31 -14.07 2.37 -20.17
CA TYR A 31 -15.29 1.75 -20.71
C TYR A 31 -16.01 2.67 -21.69
N ASP A 32 -15.89 3.99 -21.58
CA ASP A 32 -16.39 4.92 -22.59
C ASP A 32 -15.69 4.70 -23.94
N LEU A 33 -14.37 4.52 -23.91
CA LEU A 33 -13.56 4.21 -25.09
C LEU A 33 -13.93 2.84 -25.66
N HIS A 34 -13.93 1.79 -24.83
CA HIS A 34 -14.23 0.42 -25.25
C HIS A 34 -15.64 0.27 -25.86
N VAL A 35 -16.65 0.89 -25.25
CA VAL A 35 -18.01 0.90 -25.80
C VAL A 35 -18.04 1.68 -27.11
N SER A 36 -17.31 2.79 -27.21
CA SER A 36 -17.25 3.57 -28.47
C SER A 36 -16.65 2.78 -29.62
N GLU A 37 -15.57 2.04 -29.36
CA GLU A 37 -14.93 1.15 -30.33
C GLU A 37 -15.90 0.04 -30.77
N LEU A 38 -16.56 -0.63 -29.82
CA LEU A 38 -17.57 -1.65 -30.13
C LEU A 38 -18.72 -1.11 -30.99
N LEU A 39 -19.16 0.11 -30.74
CA LEU A 39 -20.23 0.77 -31.52
C LEU A 39 -19.76 1.25 -32.90
N GLN A 40 -18.46 1.32 -33.16
CA GLN A 40 -17.89 1.65 -34.47
C GLN A 40 -17.65 0.41 -35.32
N GLU A 41 -17.29 -0.72 -34.70
CA GLU A 41 -17.09 -1.99 -35.40
C GLU A 41 -18.37 -2.51 -36.06
N GLU A 42 -19.53 -2.22 -35.47
CA GLU A 42 -20.79 -2.78 -35.93
C GLU A 42 -21.60 -1.79 -36.80
N ALA A 43 -21.75 -2.13 -38.08
CA ALA A 43 -22.42 -1.30 -39.09
C ALA A 43 -23.95 -1.41 -39.10
N GLN A 44 -24.52 -2.36 -38.35
CA GLN A 44 -25.96 -2.64 -38.36
C GLN A 44 -26.75 -1.62 -37.51
N GLN A 45 -27.93 -1.25 -38.01
CA GLN A 45 -28.88 -0.45 -37.25
C GLN A 45 -29.64 -1.34 -36.27
N HIS A 46 -29.25 -1.27 -35.01
CA HIS A 46 -29.98 -1.90 -33.91
C HIS A 46 -30.84 -0.89 -33.14
N SER A 47 -31.90 -1.41 -32.51
CA SER A 47 -32.65 -0.73 -31.45
C SER A 47 -31.78 -0.50 -30.20
N VAL A 48 -32.25 0.34 -29.27
CA VAL A 48 -31.49 0.66 -28.05
C VAL A 48 -31.28 -0.58 -27.19
N GLU A 49 -32.31 -1.43 -27.08
CA GLU A 49 -32.29 -2.67 -26.31
C GLU A 49 -31.31 -3.71 -26.89
N GLU A 50 -31.29 -3.87 -28.21
CA GLU A 50 -30.34 -4.76 -28.90
C GLU A 50 -28.89 -4.28 -28.75
N TRP A 51 -28.65 -2.97 -28.78
CA TRP A 51 -27.33 -2.41 -28.49
C TRP A 51 -26.90 -2.68 -27.05
N LEU A 52 -27.80 -2.53 -26.08
CA LEU A 52 -27.51 -2.85 -24.68
C LEU A 52 -27.20 -4.33 -24.48
N GLU A 53 -27.94 -5.21 -25.15
CA GLU A 53 -27.68 -6.65 -25.11
C GLU A 53 -26.34 -7.02 -25.75
N LEU A 54 -25.97 -6.38 -26.87
CA LEU A 54 -24.66 -6.53 -27.49
C LEU A 54 -23.53 -6.07 -26.55
N ILE A 55 -23.69 -4.90 -25.92
CA ILE A 55 -22.73 -4.38 -24.93
C ILE A 55 -22.60 -5.36 -23.76
N HIS A 56 -23.72 -5.84 -23.20
CA HIS A 56 -23.70 -6.83 -22.12
C HIS A 56 -23.00 -8.13 -22.53
N ARG A 57 -23.20 -8.62 -23.75
CA ARG A 57 -22.59 -9.86 -24.23
C ARG A 57 -21.08 -9.73 -24.45
N ARG A 58 -20.62 -8.58 -24.94
CA ARG A 58 -19.21 -8.35 -25.31
C ARG A 58 -18.37 -7.84 -24.15
N ILE A 59 -18.93 -6.94 -23.35
CA ILE A 59 -18.22 -6.20 -22.29
C ILE A 59 -18.63 -6.69 -20.90
N GLY A 60 -19.81 -7.30 -20.77
CA GLY A 60 -20.39 -7.71 -19.49
C GLY A 60 -21.44 -6.72 -18.99
N SER A 61 -22.32 -7.19 -18.10
CA SER A 61 -23.30 -6.31 -17.46
C SER A 61 -22.61 -5.29 -16.53
N PRO A 62 -23.21 -4.11 -16.30
CA PRO A 62 -22.64 -3.13 -15.38
C PRO A 62 -22.39 -3.68 -13.97
N GLN A 63 -23.21 -4.64 -13.51
CA GLN A 63 -23.03 -5.28 -12.21
C GLN A 63 -21.83 -6.22 -12.18
N GLU A 64 -21.62 -7.02 -13.23
CA GLU A 64 -20.49 -7.94 -13.35
C GLU A 64 -19.17 -7.16 -13.44
N VAL A 65 -19.13 -6.13 -14.29
CA VAL A 65 -17.96 -5.25 -14.42
C VAL A 65 -17.63 -4.61 -13.07
N ALA A 66 -18.62 -4.02 -12.40
CA ALA A 66 -18.40 -3.42 -11.09
C ALA A 66 -17.99 -4.45 -10.02
N ALA A 67 -18.43 -5.71 -10.12
CA ALA A 67 -18.00 -6.79 -9.23
C ALA A 67 -16.53 -7.14 -9.46
N MET A 68 -16.10 -7.27 -10.71
CA MET A 68 -14.72 -7.58 -11.10
C MET A 68 -13.74 -6.52 -10.57
N TRP A 69 -14.04 -5.23 -10.78
CA TRP A 69 -13.21 -4.14 -10.26
C TRP A 69 -13.17 -4.09 -8.72
N ARG A 70 -14.27 -4.43 -8.04
CA ARG A 70 -14.29 -4.54 -6.57
C ARG A 70 -13.40 -5.69 -6.07
N GLU A 71 -13.39 -6.81 -6.77
CA GLU A 71 -12.57 -7.96 -6.42
C GLU A 71 -11.08 -7.69 -6.66
N GLU A 72 -10.74 -7.08 -7.80
CA GLU A 72 -9.38 -6.68 -8.12
C GLU A 72 -8.79 -5.70 -7.09
N LEU A 73 -9.60 -4.74 -6.63
CA LEU A 73 -9.20 -3.82 -5.55
C LEU A 73 -8.96 -4.55 -4.23
N ALA A 74 -9.81 -5.51 -3.87
CA ALA A 74 -9.65 -6.30 -2.66
C ALA A 74 -8.36 -7.14 -2.70
N VAL A 75 -8.06 -7.74 -3.85
CA VAL A 75 -6.82 -8.52 -4.08
C VAL A 75 -5.59 -7.61 -3.99
N THR A 76 -5.63 -6.45 -4.64
CA THR A 76 -4.54 -5.46 -4.64
C THR A 76 -4.29 -4.93 -3.23
N GLN A 77 -5.35 -4.65 -2.47
CA GLN A 77 -5.27 -4.25 -1.07
C GLN A 77 -4.54 -5.27 -0.20
N ASN A 78 -4.82 -6.55 -0.41
CA ASN A 78 -4.24 -7.65 0.36
C ASN A 78 -2.77 -7.91 -0.03
N ARG A 79 -2.44 -7.83 -1.32
CA ARG A 79 -1.06 -7.96 -1.84
C ARG A 79 -0.15 -6.86 -1.30
N THR A 80 -0.60 -5.61 -1.37
CA THR A 80 0.15 -4.45 -0.86
C THR A 80 0.42 -4.58 0.64
N MET A 81 -0.59 -4.99 1.43
CA MET A 81 -0.39 -5.29 2.85
C MET A 81 0.66 -6.39 3.10
N LEU A 82 0.62 -7.48 2.33
CA LEU A 82 1.54 -8.60 2.48
C LEU A 82 3.00 -8.19 2.17
N HIS A 83 3.24 -7.47 1.07
CA HIS A 83 4.59 -7.01 0.72
C HIS A 83 5.20 -6.14 1.84
N PHE A 84 4.39 -5.27 2.44
CA PHE A 84 4.85 -4.42 3.54
C PHE A 84 5.16 -5.21 4.81
N LEU A 85 4.30 -6.15 5.17
CA LEU A 85 4.55 -7.03 6.31
C LEU A 85 5.82 -7.84 6.10
N LEU A 86 6.01 -8.37 4.89
CA LEU A 86 7.18 -9.17 4.53
C LEU A 86 8.47 -8.34 4.57
N LEU A 87 8.45 -7.10 4.05
CA LEU A 87 9.62 -6.22 4.13
C LEU A 87 9.97 -5.85 5.57
N ASN A 88 8.98 -5.53 6.40
CA ASN A 88 9.22 -5.23 7.81
C ASN A 88 9.79 -6.46 8.56
N LEU A 89 9.23 -7.63 8.28
CA LEU A 89 9.72 -8.90 8.81
C LEU A 89 11.15 -9.19 8.36
N CYS A 90 11.50 -8.93 7.10
CA CYS A 90 12.87 -9.07 6.60
C CYS A 90 13.83 -8.12 7.31
N PHE A 91 13.45 -6.87 7.56
CA PHE A 91 14.27 -5.96 8.36
C PHE A 91 14.46 -6.44 9.80
N PHE A 92 13.38 -6.92 10.43
CA PHE A 92 13.42 -7.42 11.80
C PHE A 92 14.28 -8.68 11.94
N LEU A 93 14.03 -9.70 11.11
CA LEU A 93 14.78 -10.95 11.09
C LEU A 93 16.23 -10.73 10.62
N GLY A 94 16.44 -9.88 9.62
CA GLY A 94 17.76 -9.54 9.13
C GLY A 94 18.61 -8.84 10.19
N GLY A 95 18.05 -7.84 10.87
CA GLY A 95 18.73 -7.17 11.98
C GLY A 95 18.99 -8.11 13.16
N GLY A 96 18.03 -8.97 13.51
CA GLY A 96 18.19 -9.98 14.56
C GLY A 96 19.27 -11.01 14.24
N LEU A 97 19.27 -11.54 13.02
CA LEU A 97 20.27 -12.50 12.55
C LEU A 97 21.66 -11.86 12.48
N LEU A 98 21.76 -10.62 11.98
CA LEU A 98 23.01 -9.89 11.94
C LEU A 98 23.59 -9.68 13.35
N THR A 99 22.74 -9.31 14.31
CA THR A 99 23.12 -9.17 15.72
C THR A 99 23.61 -10.50 16.28
N PHE A 100 22.88 -11.59 16.04
CA PHE A 100 23.27 -12.92 16.49
C PHE A 100 24.64 -13.34 15.93
N ILE A 101 24.86 -13.20 14.63
CA ILE A 101 26.13 -13.56 13.99
C ILE A 101 27.27 -12.67 14.49
N HIS A 102 27.03 -11.37 14.68
CA HIS A 102 28.03 -10.45 15.23
C HIS A 102 28.48 -10.86 16.63
N VAL A 103 27.53 -11.20 17.51
CA VAL A 103 27.80 -11.59 18.90
C VAL A 103 28.49 -12.94 19.01
N PHE A 104 28.06 -13.95 18.25
CA PHE A 104 28.49 -15.33 18.47
C PHE A 104 29.59 -15.83 17.51
N HIS A 105 29.70 -15.26 16.30
CA HIS A 105 30.52 -15.86 15.25
C HIS A 105 31.68 -15.00 14.74
N GLY A 106 31.78 -13.72 15.14
CA GLY A 106 32.99 -12.91 14.94
C GLY A 106 33.52 -12.80 13.49
N PHE A 107 32.72 -13.10 12.46
CA PHE A 107 33.20 -13.06 11.08
C PHE A 107 33.67 -11.66 10.68
N ALA A 108 34.78 -11.56 9.94
CA ALA A 108 35.37 -10.27 9.57
C ALA A 108 34.44 -9.43 8.69
N TRP A 109 33.74 -10.04 7.73
CA TRP A 109 32.79 -9.35 6.86
C TRP A 109 31.56 -8.82 7.62
N VAL A 110 31.13 -9.52 8.68
CA VAL A 110 30.01 -9.10 9.54
C VAL A 110 30.41 -7.89 10.36
N ARG A 111 31.65 -7.84 10.86
CA ARG A 111 32.17 -6.68 11.59
C ARG A 111 32.22 -5.43 10.72
N VAL A 112 32.73 -5.54 9.49
CA VAL A 112 32.75 -4.42 8.54
C VAL A 112 31.33 -3.93 8.22
N LEU A 113 30.40 -4.86 7.99
CA LEU A 113 29.00 -4.51 7.72
C LEU A 113 28.32 -3.86 8.95
N TRP A 114 28.61 -4.40 10.15
CA TRP A 114 28.13 -3.85 11.42
C TRP A 114 28.65 -2.43 11.63
N ASP A 115 29.95 -2.20 11.49
CA ASP A 115 30.57 -0.89 11.66
C ASP A 115 29.99 0.13 10.66
N MET A 116 29.82 -0.26 9.40
CA MET A 116 29.13 0.57 8.39
C MET A 116 27.71 0.94 8.82
N LEU A 117 26.89 -0.04 9.20
CA LEU A 117 25.50 0.19 9.62
C LEU A 117 25.43 1.06 10.88
N THR A 118 26.35 0.86 11.82
CA THR A 118 26.42 1.63 13.06
C THR A 118 26.91 3.06 12.87
N SER A 119 27.56 3.36 11.75
CA SER A 119 28.06 4.69 11.44
C SER A 119 27.00 5.64 10.86
N VAL A 120 25.90 5.11 10.30
CA VAL A 120 24.85 5.91 9.62
C VAL A 120 23.41 5.70 10.14
N PRO A 121 23.18 5.62 11.46
CA PRO A 121 21.87 5.24 11.98
C PRO A 121 20.78 6.30 11.71
N VAL A 122 21.15 7.59 11.64
CA VAL A 122 20.22 8.68 11.29
C VAL A 122 19.72 8.54 9.86
N LEU A 123 20.61 8.14 8.93
CA LEU A 123 20.23 7.91 7.54
C LEU A 123 19.24 6.74 7.43
N ILE A 124 19.50 5.65 8.15
CA ILE A 124 18.62 4.47 8.19
C ILE A 124 17.23 4.87 8.71
N MET A 125 17.17 5.63 9.81
CA MET A 125 15.90 6.15 10.35
C MET A 125 15.17 7.08 9.38
N GLY A 126 15.90 7.96 8.68
CA GLY A 126 15.35 8.85 7.66
C GLY A 126 14.75 8.08 6.50
N MET A 127 15.48 7.09 5.95
CA MET A 127 14.99 6.22 4.89
C MET A 127 13.75 5.42 5.31
N TYR A 128 13.76 4.88 6.53
CA TYR A 128 12.62 4.13 7.07
C TYR A 128 11.39 5.04 7.25
N THR A 129 11.59 6.28 7.69
CA THR A 129 10.53 7.29 7.80
C THR A 129 9.97 7.67 6.44
N ALA A 130 10.83 7.90 5.45
CA ALA A 130 10.42 8.18 4.07
C ALA A 130 9.63 7.02 3.48
N PHE A 131 10.08 5.79 3.70
CA PHE A 131 9.37 4.57 3.30
C PHE A 131 7.94 4.53 3.88
N TRP A 132 7.77 4.78 5.17
CA TRP A 132 6.44 4.82 5.80
C TRP A 132 5.56 5.97 5.29
N GLY A 133 6.15 7.13 4.98
CA GLY A 133 5.44 8.25 4.35
C GLY A 133 4.96 7.91 2.94
N LEU A 134 5.83 7.34 2.10
CA LEU A 134 5.51 6.88 0.74
C LEU A 134 4.46 5.76 0.75
N LEU A 135 4.55 4.85 1.70
CA LEU A 135 3.55 3.80 1.92
C LEU A 135 2.18 4.39 2.24
N GLY A 136 2.14 5.35 3.17
CA GLY A 136 0.92 6.09 3.46
C GLY A 136 0.34 6.72 2.19
N TYR A 137 1.20 7.37 1.39
CA TYR A 137 0.84 7.98 0.11
C TYR A 137 0.25 6.98 -0.89
N GLU A 138 0.92 5.86 -1.17
CA GLU A 138 0.42 4.81 -2.07
C GLU A 138 -0.93 4.27 -1.59
N ILE A 139 -1.08 3.98 -0.29
CA ILE A 139 -2.37 3.51 0.25
C ILE A 139 -3.47 4.58 0.10
N GLY A 140 -3.13 5.85 0.29
CA GLY A 140 -4.05 6.97 0.11
C GLY A 140 -4.49 7.14 -1.34
N LYS A 141 -3.55 7.00 -2.28
CA LYS A 141 -3.77 7.12 -3.72
C LYS A 141 -4.59 5.95 -4.26
N SER A 142 -4.25 4.71 -3.94
CA SER A 142 -4.91 3.52 -4.49
C SER A 142 -6.24 3.18 -3.84
N PHE A 143 -6.41 3.45 -2.53
CA PHE A 143 -7.58 2.97 -1.77
C PHE A 143 -8.47 4.08 -1.22
N GLY A 144 -8.11 5.36 -1.43
CA GLY A 144 -8.89 6.51 -1.01
C GLY A 144 -9.39 6.41 0.43
N ALA A 145 -10.67 6.71 0.68
CA ALA A 145 -11.27 6.66 2.02
C ALA A 145 -11.33 5.25 2.66
N GLY A 146 -11.32 4.18 1.85
CA GLY A 146 -11.33 2.78 2.32
C GLY A 146 -9.99 2.31 2.88
N GLY A 147 -8.89 2.89 2.41
CA GLY A 147 -7.51 2.53 2.79
C GLY A 147 -7.11 2.83 4.23
N ARG A 148 -7.85 3.71 4.94
CA ARG A 148 -7.46 4.15 6.30
C ARG A 148 -7.38 3.00 7.29
N ARG A 149 -8.35 2.07 7.26
CA ARG A 149 -8.39 0.93 8.18
C ARG A 149 -7.27 -0.08 7.89
N LEU A 150 -6.94 -0.26 6.61
CA LEU A 150 -5.82 -1.09 6.19
C LEU A 150 -4.51 -0.50 6.68
N MET A 151 -4.27 0.79 6.39
CA MET A 151 -3.08 1.52 6.82
C MET A 151 -2.87 1.37 8.33
N GLN A 152 -3.91 1.60 9.14
CA GLN A 152 -3.82 1.45 10.59
C GLN A 152 -3.45 0.04 11.01
N LYS A 153 -4.12 -1.00 10.47
CA LYS A 153 -3.80 -2.39 10.80
C LYS A 153 -2.38 -2.76 10.43
N THR A 154 -1.95 -2.47 9.20
CA THR A 154 -0.60 -2.77 8.71
C THR A 154 0.45 -2.06 9.56
N PHE A 155 0.20 -0.78 9.88
CA PHE A 155 1.08 0.01 10.72
C PHE A 155 1.22 -0.60 12.12
N PHE A 156 0.11 -0.90 12.81
CA PHE A 156 0.18 -1.50 14.15
C PHE A 156 0.88 -2.87 14.16
N ILE A 157 0.56 -3.74 13.20
CA ILE A 157 1.17 -5.08 13.12
C ILE A 157 2.69 -5.00 12.91
N ALA A 158 3.16 -4.05 12.09
CA ALA A 158 4.58 -3.84 11.83
C ALA A 158 5.31 -3.08 12.96
N LEU A 159 4.63 -2.16 13.64
CA LEU A 159 5.25 -1.28 14.63
C LEU A 159 5.35 -1.93 16.01
N VAL A 160 4.34 -2.72 16.41
CA VAL A 160 4.27 -3.33 17.75
C VAL A 160 5.49 -4.21 18.05
N PRO A 161 5.93 -5.13 17.16
CA PRO A 161 7.14 -5.94 17.41
C PRO A 161 8.40 -5.08 17.56
N ASN A 162 8.55 -4.04 16.71
CA ASN A 162 9.69 -3.13 16.73
C ASN A 162 9.74 -2.30 18.03
N LEU A 163 8.62 -1.72 18.46
CA LEU A 163 8.52 -1.02 19.75
C LEU A 163 8.77 -1.95 20.94
N THR A 164 8.21 -3.16 20.90
CA THR A 164 8.41 -4.15 21.97
C THR A 164 9.88 -4.49 22.12
N LEU A 165 10.59 -4.76 21.02
CA LEU A 165 12.03 -5.03 21.06
C LEU A 165 12.82 -3.84 21.63
N MET A 166 12.54 -2.62 21.17
CA MET A 166 13.22 -1.43 21.69
C MET A 166 12.98 -1.24 23.19
N LEU A 167 11.75 -1.44 23.67
CA LEU A 167 11.43 -1.37 25.10
C LEU A 167 12.15 -2.46 25.90
N LEU A 168 12.20 -3.70 25.40
CA LEU A 168 12.93 -4.79 26.06
C LEU A 168 14.43 -4.50 26.21
N VAL A 169 15.02 -3.82 25.23
CA VAL A 169 16.41 -3.34 25.33
C VAL A 169 16.52 -2.24 26.39
N VAL A 170 15.66 -1.22 26.39
CA VAL A 170 15.69 -0.13 27.40
C VAL A 170 15.52 -0.65 28.83
N PHE A 171 14.64 -1.62 29.04
CA PHE A 171 14.43 -2.23 30.37
C PHE A 171 15.50 -3.25 30.76
N HIS A 172 16.61 -3.34 30.01
CA HIS A 172 17.72 -4.26 30.26
C HIS A 172 17.29 -5.74 30.31
N VAL A 173 16.14 -6.11 29.73
CA VAL A 173 15.72 -7.52 29.59
C VAL A 173 16.64 -8.23 28.58
N VAL A 174 17.12 -7.48 27.59
CA VAL A 174 18.15 -7.94 26.63
C VAL A 174 19.49 -7.28 26.97
N PRO A 175 20.62 -8.02 26.99
CA PRO A 175 21.92 -7.46 27.35
C PRO A 175 22.35 -6.34 26.39
N HIS A 176 22.58 -5.13 26.91
CA HIS A 176 23.06 -3.98 26.11
C HIS A 176 24.37 -4.25 25.37
N ALA A 177 25.22 -5.14 25.92
CA ALA A 177 26.49 -5.52 25.32
C ALA A 177 26.32 -6.14 23.92
N TRP A 178 25.16 -6.74 23.61
CA TRP A 178 24.90 -7.37 22.32
C TRP A 178 24.72 -6.36 21.18
N PHE A 179 24.44 -5.10 21.52
CA PHE A 179 24.13 -4.05 20.56
C PHE A 179 25.07 -2.83 20.66
N GLN A 180 26.18 -2.95 21.39
CA GLN A 180 27.25 -1.95 21.37
C GLN A 180 27.97 -1.97 20.02
N PRO A 181 28.32 -0.81 19.42
CA PRO A 181 28.13 0.56 19.89
C PRO A 181 26.79 1.20 19.43
N LEU A 182 25.98 0.47 18.67
CA LEU A 182 24.75 0.94 18.02
C LEU A 182 23.73 1.56 18.98
N LEU A 183 23.53 0.94 20.15
CA LEU A 183 22.43 1.26 21.06
C LEU A 183 22.91 1.94 22.34
N SER A 184 23.39 3.19 22.21
CA SER A 184 23.42 4.09 23.37
C SER A 184 21.98 4.36 23.86
N THR A 185 21.79 4.55 25.16
CA THR A 185 20.46 4.82 25.74
C THR A 185 19.79 6.03 25.07
N THR A 186 20.56 7.07 24.77
CA THR A 186 20.11 8.26 24.04
C THR A 186 19.59 7.92 22.65
N PHE A 187 20.30 7.05 21.93
CA PHE A 187 19.90 6.62 20.60
C PHE A 187 18.60 5.83 20.61
N ILE A 188 18.42 4.90 21.56
CA ILE A 188 17.17 4.13 21.67
C ILE A 188 15.97 5.04 21.95
N VAL A 189 16.14 6.04 22.81
CA VAL A 189 15.08 7.04 23.08
C VAL A 189 14.70 7.80 21.81
N PHE A 190 15.69 8.23 21.01
CA PHE A 190 15.42 8.84 19.70
C PHE A 190 14.69 7.88 18.75
N CYS A 191 15.06 6.61 18.71
CA CYS A 191 14.37 5.61 17.89
C CYS A 191 12.91 5.40 18.34
N ILE A 192 12.63 5.40 19.65
CA ILE A 192 11.26 5.31 20.17
C ILE A 192 10.43 6.52 19.71
N ILE A 193 10.97 7.73 19.90
CA ILE A 193 10.30 8.97 19.47
C ILE A 193 10.06 8.96 17.95
N ALA A 194 11.08 8.64 17.16
CA ALA A 194 10.96 8.52 15.71
C ALA A 194 9.89 7.49 15.32
N THR A 195 9.85 6.34 15.99
CA THR A 195 8.87 5.28 15.75
C THR A 195 7.44 5.73 16.05
N VAL A 196 7.23 6.51 17.12
CA VAL A 196 5.93 7.13 17.40
C VAL A 196 5.56 8.14 16.32
N LEU A 197 6.53 8.94 15.84
CA LEU A 197 6.33 9.92 14.76
C LEU A 197 6.09 9.29 13.37
N LEU A 198 6.40 8.01 13.17
CA LEU A 198 6.08 7.32 11.92
C LEU A 198 4.57 7.30 11.64
N TYR A 199 3.73 7.24 12.68
CA TYR A 199 2.28 7.21 12.50
C TYR A 199 1.73 8.52 11.90
N PRO A 200 2.02 9.70 12.47
CA PRO A 200 1.60 10.96 11.85
C PRO A 200 2.22 11.16 10.46
N VAL A 201 3.47 10.76 10.23
CA VAL A 201 4.10 10.83 8.90
C VAL A 201 3.34 9.97 7.88
N CYS A 202 3.02 8.72 8.23
CA CYS A 202 2.22 7.83 7.39
C CYS A 202 0.82 8.41 7.13
N CYS A 203 0.18 9.01 8.15
CA CYS A 203 -1.10 9.68 7.99
C CYS A 203 -1.02 10.91 7.06
N LEU A 204 0.07 11.69 7.12
CA LEU A 204 0.30 12.82 6.22
C LEU A 204 0.46 12.34 4.78
N GLY A 205 1.27 11.30 4.55
CA GLY A 205 1.39 10.63 3.26
C GLY A 205 0.03 10.19 2.73
N TYR A 206 -0.76 9.49 3.55
CA TYR A 206 -2.11 9.04 3.21
C TYR A 206 -3.05 10.18 2.83
N ARG A 207 -3.05 11.29 3.58
CA ARG A 207 -3.87 12.46 3.24
C ARG A 207 -3.43 13.08 1.92
N TRP A 208 -2.14 13.07 1.61
CA TRP A 208 -1.61 13.58 0.35
C TRP A 208 -2.00 12.67 -0.82
N GLY A 209 -1.78 11.36 -0.70
CA GLY A 209 -2.17 10.39 -1.74
C GLY A 209 -3.67 10.42 -2.02
N LYS A 210 -4.49 10.54 -0.96
CA LYS A 210 -5.94 10.66 -1.09
C LYS A 210 -6.38 11.90 -1.89
N LYS A 211 -5.64 13.02 -1.81
CA LYS A 211 -5.95 14.23 -2.58
C LYS A 211 -5.63 14.10 -4.07
N GLN A 212 -4.68 13.24 -4.42
CA GLN A 212 -4.29 12.94 -5.81
C GLN A 212 -5.15 11.85 -6.45
N SER A 213 -5.96 11.16 -5.66
CA SER A 213 -6.98 10.20 -6.12
C SER A 213 -8.31 10.89 -6.55
N ILE A 214 -8.33 12.22 -6.61
CA ILE A 214 -9.45 13.04 -7.10
C ILE A 214 -9.13 13.49 -8.52
#